data_AF-A0AAV5TMM3-F1
#
_entry.id   AF-A0AAV5TMM3-F1
#
_cell.length_a   1.000
_cell.length_b   1.000
_cell.length_c   1.000
_cell.angle_alpha   90.00
_cell.angle_beta   90.00
_cell.angle_gamma   90.00
#
_symmetry.space_group_name_H-M   'P 1'
#
loop_
_entity.id
_entity.type
_entity.pdbx_description
1 polymer ?
#
loop_
_entity_poly.entity_id
_entity_poly.type
_entity_poly.pdbx_seq_one_letter_code
_entity_poly.pdbx_strand_id
1 'polypeptide(L)'
;HSVSSTTMHFLVIILLSSAVLCTAENQITDFSNREVIGNCVNELCPPTYTCTLGVCHRAIRVRKAGAPAIGPCVNAKCPDNHICERSENRCYPIDSSSQ
;
A
#
# COMPACT_ATOMS: atom_id res chain seq x y z
N HIS A 1 1.40 3.52 57.27
CA HIS A 1 0.38 3.18 56.25
C HIS A 1 0.68 1.77 55.75
N SER A 2 -0.07 0.76 56.21
CA SER A 2 0.10 -0.62 55.73
C SER A 2 -0.76 -0.83 54.48
N VAL A 3 -0.13 -1.08 53.35
CA VAL A 3 -0.82 -1.42 52.09
C VAL A 3 -1.23 -2.89 52.18
N SER A 4 -2.52 -3.18 52.02
CA SER A 4 -3.09 -4.52 52.18
C SER A 4 -2.59 -5.49 51.10
N SER A 5 -2.40 -6.77 51.45
CA SER A 5 -1.88 -7.82 50.56
C SER A 5 -2.73 -8.00 49.28
N THR A 6 -4.04 -7.74 49.37
CA THR A 6 -4.96 -7.81 48.23
C THR A 6 -4.67 -6.72 47.18
N THR A 7 -4.33 -5.50 47.61
CA THR A 7 -3.96 -4.39 46.71
C THR A 7 -2.70 -4.68 45.88
N MET A 8 -1.75 -5.45 46.41
CA MET A 8 -0.56 -5.87 45.66
C MET A 8 -0.90 -6.86 44.53
N HIS A 9 -1.81 -7.81 44.77
CA HIS A 9 -2.22 -8.79 43.75
C HIS A 9 -3.00 -8.14 42.60
N PHE A 10 -3.88 -7.17 42.90
CA PHE A 10 -4.60 -6.41 41.87
C PHE A 10 -3.66 -5.61 40.96
N LEU A 11 -2.61 -4.99 41.52
CA LEU A 11 -1.62 -4.26 40.72
C LEU A 11 -0.84 -5.18 39.78
N VAL A 12 -0.48 -6.38 40.22
CA VAL A 12 0.22 -7.37 39.38
C VAL A 12 -0.68 -7.84 38.23
N ILE A 13 -1.98 -8.06 38.46
CA ILE A 13 -2.93 -8.47 37.40
C ILE A 13 -3.13 -7.34 36.38
N ILE A 14 -3.19 -6.08 36.81
CA ILE A 14 -3.29 -4.92 35.92
C ILE A 14 -2.03 -4.75 35.07
N LEU A 15 -0.84 -4.95 35.66
CA LEU A 15 0.43 -4.88 34.94
C LEU A 15 0.61 -6.05 33.95
N LEU A 16 0.12 -7.24 34.27
CA LEU A 16 0.17 -8.40 33.37
C LEU A 16 -0.83 -8.28 32.22
N SER A 17 -2.02 -7.71 32.47
CA SER A 17 -3.04 -7.55 31.43
C SER A 17 -2.73 -6.43 30.43
N SER A 18 -2.05 -5.36 30.86
CA SER A 18 -1.60 -4.29 29.94
C SER A 18 -0.48 -4.75 28.99
N ALA A 19 0.33 -5.75 29.37
CA ALA A 19 1.33 -6.35 28.50
C ALA A 19 0.73 -7.22 27.37
N VAL A 20 -0.48 -7.76 27.56
CA VAL A 20 -1.15 -8.66 26.61
C VAL A 20 -1.82 -7.91 25.45
N LEU A 21 -2.13 -6.61 25.62
CA LEU A 21 -2.79 -5.82 24.57
C LEU A 21 -1.84 -5.24 23.51
N CYS A 22 -0.53 -5.31 23.68
CA CYS A 22 0.43 -4.66 22.79
C CYS A 22 0.88 -5.51 21.58
N THR A 23 0.33 -6.70 21.36
CA THR A 23 0.73 -7.58 20.23
C THR A 23 -0.25 -7.61 19.06
N ALA A 24 -1.24 -6.71 19.01
CA ALA A 24 -2.05 -6.51 17.81
C ALA A 24 -1.29 -5.70 16.76
N GLU A 25 -0.38 -6.41 16.08
CA GLU A 25 -0.05 -6.32 14.66
C GLU A 25 -0.57 -5.07 13.92
N ASN A 26 0.21 -3.98 14.00
CA ASN A 26 0.00 -2.82 13.16
C ASN A 26 0.57 -3.11 11.75
N GLN A 27 0.03 -4.12 11.07
CA GLN A 27 0.21 -4.29 9.64
C GLN A 27 -0.71 -3.30 8.90
N ILE A 28 -0.41 -2.00 9.05
CA ILE A 28 -0.74 -1.02 8.03
C ILE A 28 0.20 -1.36 6.87
N THR A 29 -0.15 -2.40 6.13
CA THR A 29 0.47 -2.68 4.86
C THR A 29 0.10 -1.53 3.95
N ASP A 30 1.14 -0.94 3.42
CA ASP A 30 1.23 0.04 2.35
C ASP A 30 0.41 -0.38 1.11
N PHE A 31 -0.91 -0.40 1.24
CA PHE A 31 -1.87 -0.75 0.19
C PHE A 31 -2.31 0.47 -0.63
N SER A 32 -1.86 1.67 -0.26
CA SER A 32 -2.16 2.91 -1.00
C SER A 32 -1.54 2.96 -2.39
N ASN A 33 -0.69 1.99 -2.77
CA ASN A 33 0.01 1.97 -4.04
C ASN A 33 -0.35 0.77 -4.94
N ARG A 34 -1.50 0.10 -4.70
CA ARG A 34 -1.94 -1.04 -5.52
C ARG A 34 -3.35 -0.84 -6.07
N GLU A 35 -3.47 -0.90 -7.38
CA GLU A 35 -4.75 -0.88 -8.08
C GLU A 35 -5.25 -2.31 -8.31
N VAL A 36 -6.50 -2.57 -7.92
CA VAL A 36 -7.18 -3.86 -8.10
C VAL A 36 -7.74 -3.94 -9.52
N ILE A 37 -7.39 -5.00 -10.23
CA ILE A 37 -7.75 -5.17 -11.65
C ILE A 37 -8.83 -6.23 -11.82
N GLY A 38 -8.75 -7.32 -11.04
CA GLY A 38 -9.68 -8.44 -11.12
C GLY A 38 -9.18 -9.66 -10.36
N ASN A 39 -9.86 -10.79 -10.51
CA ASN A 39 -9.47 -12.05 -9.89
C ASN A 39 -8.32 -12.72 -10.63
N CYS A 40 -7.53 -13.51 -9.91
CA CYS A 40 -6.55 -14.39 -10.54
C CYS A 40 -7.26 -15.55 -11.26
N VAL A 41 -6.62 -16.06 -12.31
CA VAL A 41 -7.05 -17.29 -12.99
C VAL A 41 -5.93 -18.30 -12.83
N ASN A 42 -6.18 -19.39 -12.12
CA ASN A 42 -5.15 -20.39 -11.78
C ASN A 42 -3.90 -19.77 -11.13
N GLU A 43 -4.09 -18.84 -10.19
CA GLU A 43 -3.01 -18.11 -9.50
C GLU A 43 -2.15 -17.22 -10.42
N LEU A 44 -2.56 -17.04 -11.67
CA LEU A 44 -1.86 -16.21 -12.65
C LEU A 44 -2.62 -14.92 -12.93
N CYS A 45 -1.85 -13.88 -13.22
CA CYS A 45 -2.31 -12.59 -13.71
C CYS A 45 -1.61 -12.26 -15.03
N PRO A 46 -2.11 -11.28 -15.81
CA PRO A 46 -1.40 -10.81 -17.00
C PRO A 46 0.03 -10.32 -16.67
N PRO A 47 0.91 -10.17 -17.67
CA PRO A 47 2.26 -9.65 -17.44
C PRO A 47 2.23 -8.29 -16.74
N THR A 48 3.15 -8.07 -15.79
CA THR A 48 3.27 -6.87 -14.92
C THR A 48 2.27 -6.74 -13.76
N TYR A 49 1.46 -7.78 -13.52
CA TYR A 49 0.52 -7.85 -12.39
C TYR A 49 0.89 -8.99 -11.44
N THR A 50 0.57 -8.83 -10.15
CA THR A 50 0.86 -9.83 -9.12
C THR A 50 -0.44 -10.37 -8.53
N CYS A 51 -0.56 -11.69 -8.46
CA CYS A 51 -1.67 -12.35 -7.76
C CYS A 51 -1.39 -12.34 -6.25
N THR A 52 -2.26 -11.71 -5.47
CA THR A 52 -2.18 -11.72 -4.00
C THR A 52 -3.58 -11.86 -3.44
N LEU A 53 -3.79 -12.87 -2.59
CA LEU A 53 -5.10 -13.21 -2.01
C LEU A 53 -6.18 -13.46 -3.07
N GLY A 54 -5.82 -14.09 -4.20
CA GLY A 54 -6.76 -14.38 -5.29
C GLY A 54 -7.16 -13.18 -6.16
N VAL A 55 -6.51 -12.03 -5.95
CA VAL A 55 -6.76 -10.79 -6.69
C VAL A 55 -5.49 -10.33 -7.41
N CYS A 56 -5.63 -9.88 -8.66
CA CYS A 56 -4.58 -9.27 -9.44
C CYS A 56 -4.44 -7.78 -9.07
N HIS A 57 -3.23 -7.43 -8.63
CA HIS A 57 -2.84 -6.06 -8.30
C HIS A 57 -1.77 -5.57 -9.27
N ARG A 58 -1.76 -4.27 -9.56
CA ARG A 58 -0.60 -3.60 -10.17
C ARG A 58 -0.08 -2.48 -9.28
N ALA A 59 1.22 -2.18 -9.38
CA ALA A 59 1.78 -0.97 -8.82
C ALA A 59 1.10 0.26 -9.45
N ILE A 60 0.62 1.17 -8.60
CA ILE A 60 0.11 2.46 -9.07
C ILE A 60 1.28 3.25 -9.63
N ARG A 61 1.22 3.52 -10.92
CA ARG A 61 2.20 4.40 -11.57
C ARG A 61 1.77 5.84 -11.32
N VAL A 62 2.42 6.47 -10.36
CA VAL A 62 2.20 7.89 -10.08
C VAL A 62 3.13 8.74 -10.95
N ARG A 63 2.59 9.84 -11.47
CA ARG A 63 3.40 10.90 -12.10
C ARG A 63 4.41 11.41 -11.08
N LYS A 64 5.66 11.58 -11.49
CA LYS A 64 6.67 12.26 -10.69
C LYS A 64 6.22 13.71 -10.43
N ALA A 65 6.03 14.05 -9.15
CA ALA A 65 5.56 15.36 -8.74
C ALA A 65 6.51 16.47 -9.26
N GLY A 66 5.94 17.52 -9.84
CA GLY A 66 6.71 18.64 -10.39
C GLY A 66 7.45 18.34 -11.70
N ALA A 67 7.38 17.13 -12.24
CA ALA A 67 8.01 16.83 -13.52
C ALA A 67 7.23 17.46 -14.69
N PRO A 68 7.92 18.08 -15.66
CA PRO A 68 7.28 18.65 -16.84
C PRO A 68 6.75 17.53 -17.76
N ALA A 69 5.74 17.88 -18.55
CA ALA A 69 5.25 17.00 -19.60
C ALA A 69 6.28 16.91 -20.73
N ILE A 70 6.51 15.70 -21.24
CA ILE A 70 7.40 15.50 -22.38
C ILE A 70 6.70 15.67 -23.74
N GLY A 71 5.37 15.64 -23.76
CA GLY A 71 4.58 15.73 -24.99
C GLY A 71 3.11 15.35 -24.78
N PRO A 72 2.30 15.36 -25.85
CA PRO A 72 0.93 14.86 -25.83
C PRO A 72 0.89 13.33 -25.80
N CYS A 73 -0.23 12.76 -25.36
CA CYS A 73 -0.47 11.33 -25.54
C CYS A 73 -0.78 11.00 -26.99
N VAL A 74 -0.28 9.87 -27.48
CA VAL A 74 -0.59 9.34 -28.82
C VAL A 74 -1.37 8.05 -28.65
N ASN A 75 -2.62 8.01 -29.11
CA ASN A 75 -3.53 6.86 -28.91
C ASN A 75 -3.64 6.44 -27.44
N ALA A 76 -3.73 7.41 -26.52
CA ALA A 76 -3.74 7.20 -25.07
C ALA A 76 -2.50 6.44 -24.52
N LYS A 77 -1.40 6.43 -25.28
CA LYS A 77 -0.13 5.82 -24.90
C LYS A 77 0.97 6.88 -24.85
N CYS A 78 1.99 6.57 -24.06
CA CYS A 78 3.21 7.32 -23.91
C CYS A 78 4.41 6.38 -24.11
N PRO A 79 5.60 6.92 -24.41
CA PRO A 79 6.84 6.14 -24.43
C PRO A 79 7.10 5.47 -23.06
N ASP A 80 8.04 4.53 -23.04
CA ASP A 80 8.37 3.77 -21.83
C ASP A 80 8.71 4.70 -20.65
N ASN A 81 8.38 4.25 -19.44
CA ASN A 81 8.52 5.00 -18.19
C ASN A 81 7.75 6.34 -18.15
N HIS A 82 6.71 6.48 -18.97
CA HIS A 82 5.78 7.61 -18.91
C HIS A 82 4.34 7.13 -18.77
N ILE A 83 3.51 7.95 -18.15
CA ILE A 83 2.07 7.74 -18.02
C ILE A 83 1.31 8.84 -18.75
N CYS A 84 0.24 8.46 -19.43
CA CYS A 84 -0.69 9.40 -20.03
C CYS A 84 -1.67 9.91 -18.97
N GLU A 85 -1.54 11.17 -18.58
CA GLU A 85 -2.54 11.85 -17.77
C GLU A 85 -3.71 12.24 -18.68
N ARG A 86 -4.83 11.49 -18.60
CA ARG A 86 -5.97 11.68 -19.51
C ARG A 86 -6.66 13.03 -19.33
N SER A 87 -6.61 13.59 -18.12
CA SER A 87 -7.23 14.90 -17.86
C SER A 87 -6.53 16.03 -18.63
N GLU A 88 -5.20 15.93 -18.79
CA GLU A 88 -4.38 16.91 -19.50
C GLU A 88 -4.06 16.50 -20.95
N ASN A 89 -4.27 15.22 -21.29
CA ASN A 89 -3.81 14.58 -22.53
C ASN A 89 -2.29 14.72 -22.74
N ARG A 90 -1.50 14.61 -21.67
CA ARG A 90 -0.05 14.78 -21.67
C ARG A 90 0.69 13.58 -21.05
N CYS A 91 1.88 13.32 -21.57
CA CYS A 91 2.78 12.30 -21.08
C CYS A 91 3.69 12.85 -20.00
N TYR A 92 3.71 12.17 -18.86
CA TYR A 92 4.52 12.52 -17.70
C TYR A 92 5.43 11.37 -17.28
N PRO A 93 6.65 11.64 -16.82
CA PRO A 93 7.52 10.59 -16.32
C PRO A 93 6.94 9.99 -15.03
N ILE A 94 7.02 8.67 -14.91
CA ILE A 94 6.62 7.95 -13.71
C ILE A 94 7.74 7.98 -12.68
N ASP A 95 7.39 7.97 -11.41
CA ASP A 95 8.39 7.80 -10.36
C ASP A 95 8.89 6.35 -10.33
N SER A 96 10.21 6.15 -10.37
CA SER A 96 10.84 4.82 -10.35
C SER A 96 10.91 4.22 -8.94
N SER A 97 10.49 4.97 -7.92
CA SER A 97 10.38 4.49 -6.53
C SER A 97 9.23 3.52 -6.30
N SER A 98 8.40 3.24 -7.31
CA SER A 98 7.30 2.27 -7.24
C SER A 98 7.58 0.95 -7.99
N GLN A 99 8.84 0.64 -8.31
CA GLN A 99 9.24 -0.53 -9.09
C GLN A 99 9.90 -1.61 -8.24
#